data_AF-G4Z7I3-F1
#
_entry.id   AF-G4Z7I3-F1
#
_cell.length_a   1.000
_cell.length_b   1.000
_cell.length_c   1.000
_cell.angle_alpha   90.00
_cell.angle_beta   90.00
_cell.angle_gamma   90.00
#
_symmetry.space_group_name_H-M   'P 1'
#
loop_
_entity.id
_entity.type
_entity.pdbx_description
1 polymer ?
#
loop_
_entity_poly.entity_id
_entity_poly.type
_entity_poly.pdbx_seq_one_letter_code
_entity_poly.pdbx_strand_id
1 'polypeptide(L)' 'VADATCERTASSPSQWKIYCGNQTFRCHDVEWTCTCLFYSSHHLPCRHLMHLAREGHGFKLLPAMAIHDRWS' A
#
# COMPACT_ATOMS: atom_id res chain seq x y z
N VAL A 1 5.11 -9.22 16.61
CA VAL A 1 5.30 -8.55 15.31
C VAL A 1 4.86 -7.12 15.52
N ALA A 2 5.67 -6.10 15.22
CA ALA A 2 5.21 -4.73 15.36
C ALA A 2 4.03 -4.52 14.40
N ASP A 3 2.85 -4.23 14.94
CA ASP A 3 1.65 -3.96 14.14
C ASP A 3 1.95 -2.75 13.26
N ALA A 4 1.89 -2.95 11.94
CA ALA A 4 1.97 -1.83 11.02
C ALA A 4 0.67 -1.02 11.16
N THR A 5 0.73 0.30 10.97
CA THR A 5 -0.46 1.15 11.06
C THR A 5 -0.67 1.99 9.81
N CYS A 6 -1.96 2.16 9.51
CA CYS A 6 -2.62 2.99 8.52
C CYS A 6 -2.85 4.47 8.84
N GLU A 7 -2.39 5.45 8.07
CA GLU A 7 -2.96 6.81 8.14
C GLU A 7 -3.14 7.45 6.77
N ARG A 8 -4.33 8.01 6.52
CA ARG A 8 -4.60 8.78 5.30
C ARG A 8 -4.01 10.18 5.43
N THR A 9 -3.38 10.67 4.38
CA THR A 9 -2.79 12.01 4.36
C THR A 9 -3.89 13.07 4.22
N ALA A 10 -3.93 14.05 5.12
CA ALA A 10 -4.98 15.08 5.12
C ALA A 10 -5.04 15.91 3.82
N SER A 11 -3.90 16.13 3.17
CA SER A 11 -3.81 16.94 1.94
C SER A 11 -4.09 16.18 0.65
N SER A 12 -4.19 14.85 0.68
CA SER A 12 -4.47 14.06 -0.51
C SER A 12 -5.22 12.77 -0.13
N PRO A 13 -6.52 12.66 -0.50
CA PRO A 13 -7.38 11.58 -0.02
C PRO A 13 -6.89 10.20 -0.47
N SER A 14 -6.17 10.12 -1.58
CA SER A 14 -5.66 8.86 -2.12
C SER A 14 -4.28 8.47 -1.60
N GLN A 15 -3.60 9.36 -0.85
CA GLN A 15 -2.25 9.12 -0.34
C GLN A 15 -2.31 8.64 1.11
N TRP A 16 -1.63 7.54 1.38
CA TRP A 16 -1.56 6.92 2.69
C TRP A 16 -0.12 6.78 3.17
N LYS A 17 0.07 6.94 4.48
CA LYS A 17 1.29 6.60 5.19
C LYS A 17 1.08 5.26 5.89
N ILE A 18 2.04 4.36 5.68
CA ILE A 18 2.12 3.09 6.39
C ILE A 18 3.32 3.15 7.32
N TYR A 19 3.07 3.07 8.63
CA TYR A 19 4.12 3.05 9.64
C TYR A 19 4.45 1.60 9.98
N CYS A 20 5.71 1.21 9.83
CA CYS A 20 6.16 -0.15 10.10
C CYS A 20 7.52 -0.12 10.80
N GLY A 21 7.54 -0.36 12.11
CA GLY A 21 8.72 -0.15 12.93
C GLY A 21 9.16 1.32 12.88
N ASN A 22 10.42 1.57 12.53
CA ASN A 22 10.98 2.93 12.45
C ASN A 22 10.93 3.51 11.01
N GLN A 23 10.15 2.90 10.11
CA GLN A 23 10.06 3.31 8.72
C GLN A 23 8.63 3.72 8.37
N THR A 24 8.54 4.72 7.49
CA THR A 24 7.27 5.19 6.92
C THR A 24 7.31 5.02 5.42
N PHE A 25 6.30 4.36 4.87
CA PHE A 25 6.13 4.16 3.44
C PHE A 25 4.90 4.91 2.95
N ARG A 26 4.96 5.44 1.73
CA ARG A 26 3.82 6.09 1.10
C ARG A 26 3.16 5.13 0.12
N CYS A 27 1.83 5.05 0.19
CA CYS A 27 1.02 4.25 -0.72
C CYS A 27 -0.06 5.11 -1.38
N HIS A 28 -0.46 4.73 -2.59
CA HIS A 28 -1.61 5.32 -3.28
C HIS A 28 -2.73 4.28 -3.37
N ASP A 29 -3.92 4.58 -2.84
CA ASP A 29 -5.02 3.58 -2.73
C ASP A 29 -5.83 3.39 -4.02
N VAL A 30 -5.73 4.32 -4.98
CA VAL A 30 -6.38 4.20 -6.30
C VAL A 30 -5.46 3.48 -7.28
N GLU A 31 -4.20 3.92 -7.37
CA GLU A 31 -3.21 3.32 -8.28
C GLU A 31 -2.50 2.10 -7.68
N TRP A 32 -2.74 1.79 -6.40
CA TRP A 32 -2.12 0.69 -5.68
C TRP A 32 -0.59 0.67 -5.77
N THR A 33 0.03 1.85 -5.65
CA THR A 33 1.49 2.01 -5.70
C THR A 33 2.08 2.18 -4.30
N CYS A 34 3.35 1.78 -4.11
CA CYS A 34 4.05 1.93 -2.84
C CYS A 34 5.50 2.36 -3.02
N THR A 35 6.03 3.22 -2.14
CA THR A 35 7.43 3.67 -2.19
C THR A 35 8.43 2.68 -1.59
N CYS A 36 8.01 1.48 -1.17
CA CYS A 36 8.93 0.50 -0.62
C CYS A 36 9.78 -0.17 -1.72
N LEU A 37 10.99 -0.63 -1.34
CA LEU A 37 11.95 -1.23 -2.27
C LEU A 37 11.36 -2.40 -3.06
N PHE A 38 10.58 -3.27 -2.41
CA PHE A 38 9.95 -4.41 -3.07
C PHE A 38 9.04 -3.97 -4.23
N TYR A 39 8.18 -2.98 -4.00
CA TYR A 39 7.30 -2.46 -5.05
C TYR A 39 8.11 -1.79 -6.16
N SER A 40 9.07 -0.92 -5.83
CA SER A 40 9.87 -0.23 -6.85
C SER A 40 10.68 -1.19 -7.74
N SER A 41 11.11 -2.33 -7.20
CA SER A 41 11.87 -3.33 -7.98
C SER A 41 10.96 -4.24 -8.80
N HIS A 42 9.86 -4.71 -8.20
CA HIS A 42 9.05 -5.77 -8.80
C HIS A 42 7.75 -5.28 -9.43
N HIS A 43 7.20 -4.14 -9.02
CA HIS A 43 5.87 -3.66 -9.41
C HIS A 43 4.77 -4.69 -9.11
N LEU A 44 4.93 -5.42 -8.00
CA LEU A 44 3.97 -6.38 -7.48
C LEU A 44 3.40 -5.87 -6.15
N PRO A 45 2.17 -6.29 -5.77
CA PRO A 45 1.59 -5.91 -4.49
C PRO A 45 2.49 -6.31 -3.32
N CYS A 46 2.98 -5.31 -2.59
CA CYS A 46 3.81 -5.53 -1.42
C CYS A 46 2.95 -5.73 -0.16
N ARG A 47 3.57 -6.16 0.94
CA ARG A 47 2.88 -6.30 2.24
C ARG A 47 2.22 -5.01 2.73
N HIS A 48 2.72 -3.84 2.34
CA HIS A 48 2.14 -2.55 2.72
C HIS A 48 0.83 -2.27 1.98
N LEU A 49 0.75 -2.61 0.69
CA LEU A 49 -0.48 -2.52 -0.09
C LEU A 49 -1.53 -3.53 0.40
N MET A 50 -1.10 -4.73 0.76
CA MET A 50 -1.98 -5.73 1.39
C MET A 50 -2.52 -5.23 2.73
N HIS A 51 -1.68 -4.61 3.55
CA HIS A 51 -2.09 -4.01 4.82
C HIS A 51 -3.06 -2.84 4.60
N LEU A 52 -2.76 -1.94 3.67
CA LEU A 52 -3.64 -0.82 3.31
C LEU A 52 -5.01 -1.29 2.82
N ALA A 53 -5.06 -2.32 1.97
CA ALA A 53 -6.32 -2.89 1.51
C ALA A 53 -7.16 -3.40 2.68
N ARG A 54 -6.54 -4.14 3.61
CA ARG A 54 -7.22 -4.74 4.75
C ARG A 54 -7.64 -3.71 5.80
N GLU A 55 -6.70 -2.91 6.31
CA GLU A 55 -6.95 -2.00 7.43
C GLU A 55 -7.51 -0.65 6.99
N GLY A 56 -7.08 -0.13 5.84
CA GLY A 56 -7.52 1.17 5.32
C GLY A 56 -8.87 1.12 4.62
N HIS A 57 -9.19 0.00 3.94
CA HIS A 57 -10.42 -0.14 3.15
C HIS A 57 -11.32 -1.32 3.56
N GLY A 58 -10.86 -2.22 4.45
CA GLY A 58 -11.66 -3.39 4.84
C GLY A 58 -11.75 -4.48 3.76
N PHE A 59 -10.89 -4.45 2.74
CA PHE A 59 -10.90 -5.44 1.67
C PHE A 59 -10.31 -6.76 2.14
N LYS A 60 -11.00 -7.86 1.84
CA LYS A 60 -10.50 -9.23 2.09
C LYS A 60 -9.47 -9.69 1.07
N LEU A 61 -9.55 -9.15 -0.14
CA LEU A 61 -8.69 -9.44 -1.28
C LEU A 61 -8.31 -8.14 -1.96
N LEU A 62 -7.08 -8.08 -2.49
CA LEU A 62 -6.67 -6.95 -3.32
C LEU A 62 -7.48 -6.94 -4.63
N PRO A 63 -7.89 -5.76 -5.11
CA PRO A 63 -8.56 -5.66 -6.40
C PRO A 63 -7.58 -6.00 -7.53
N ALA A 64 -8.08 -6.52 -8.66
CA ALA A 64 -7.25 -6.89 -9.80
C ALA A 64 -6.39 -5.73 -10.34
N MET A 65 -6.90 -4.50 -10.23
CA MET A 65 -6.18 -3.26 -10.60
C MET A 65 -4.92 -3.00 -9.77
N ALA A 66 -4.70 -3.74 -8.67
CA ALA A 66 -3.46 -3.67 -7.90
C ALA A 66 -2.30 -4.43 -8.57
N ILE A 67 -2.58 -5.23 -9.60
CA ILE A 67 -1.56 -5.83 -10.45
C ILE A 67 -1.20 -4.83 -11.55
N HIS A 68 0.05 -4.39 -11.56
CA HIS A 68 0.56 -3.47 -12.57
C HIS A 68 0.58 -4.16 -13.94
N ASP A 69 0.30 -3.42 -15.02
CA ASP A 69 0.30 -3.87 -16.42
C ASP A 69 1.56 -4.61 -16.89
N ARG A 70 2.66 -4.51 -16.14
CA ARG A 70 3.87 -5.29 -16.40
C ARG A 70 3.62 -6.80 -16.27
N TRP A 71 2.65 -7.18 -15.43
CA TRP A 71 2.34 -8.55 -15.03
C TRP A 71 0.91 -8.97 -15.41
N SER A 72 0.21 -8.15 -16.19
CA SER A 72 -1.15 -8.40 -16.67
C SER A 72 -1.16 -9.29 -17.92
#